data_AF-A0AA87FHY3-F1
#
_entry.id   AF-A0AA87FHY3-F1
#
_cell.length_a   1.000
_cell.length_b   1.000
_cell.length_c   1.000
_cell.angle_alpha   90.00
_cell.angle_beta   90.00
_cell.angle_gamma   90.00
#
_symmetry.space_group_name_H-M   'P 1'
#
loop_
_entity.id
_entity.type
_entity.pdbx_description
1 polymer ?
#
loop_
_entity_poly.entity_id
_entity_poly.type
_entity_poly.pdbx_seq_one_letter_code
_entity_poly.pdbx_strand_id
1 'polypeptide(L)'
;MEKQRILEKRHLSFVYQILVTRKKALRSFLDKGYASHLQDLQTIGTDIRLNFDNLSDSLETYAAIESKNREIDQMNLSLQTAEKELAAVERLLQSPYFGKIVVDFLDGESAESFYIGINGFAVEDSHNLVYVWRSPIAELFYNNTLGDSSYQVNEHEIAVSIKNRRQLIVAHDKLIRFFDTSVAIQDDVLLTALEKNDGKKMRDITTSIQREQNAVIRDQSSQTLLVNGVAGSGKTSVIMQRVAYLLYQYRSQITSDNVLILSPNQDFIHYISDVLPSLGEKNPLNQTIRQFCSYLLQEANTVPLENEEAYFFRLQEPTSFQTETLRSNEFVAFLQESASKTALIEPSFHSILRKGKVVIAKEKIQSIYQSTPQLPMIERLQATKKRLINEW
;
A
#
# COMPACT_ATOMS: atom_id res chain seq x y z
N MET A 1 35.17 3.19 20.58
CA MET A 1 34.32 4.24 19.99
C MET A 1 34.94 4.85 18.73
N GLU A 2 36.11 5.49 18.77
CA GLU A 2 36.66 6.20 17.59
C GLU A 2 36.94 5.31 16.38
N LYS A 3 37.55 4.13 16.57
CA LYS A 3 37.78 3.14 15.49
C LYS A 3 36.49 2.71 14.80
N GLN A 4 35.41 2.49 15.56
CA GLN A 4 34.11 2.11 15.00
C GLN A 4 33.48 3.28 14.24
N ARG A 5 33.60 4.51 14.74
CA ARG A 5 33.13 5.70 14.03
C ARG A 5 33.80 5.87 12.66
N ILE A 6 35.10 5.60 12.57
CA ILE A 6 35.86 5.64 11.32
C ILE A 6 35.35 4.56 10.35
N LEU A 7 35.12 3.34 10.83
CA LEU A 7 34.57 2.25 10.01
C LEU A 7 33.18 2.58 9.47
N GLU A 8 32.26 3.06 10.31
CA GLU A 8 30.90 3.41 9.86
C GLU A 8 30.91 4.61 8.90
N LYS A 9 31.77 5.61 9.12
CA LYS A 9 31.95 6.70 8.15
C LYS A 9 32.46 6.19 6.80
N ARG A 10 33.45 5.31 6.81
CA ARG A 10 34.01 4.72 5.58
C ARG A 10 32.98 3.91 4.82
N HIS A 11 32.19 3.09 5.53
CA HIS A 11 31.12 2.32 4.92
C HIS A 11 30.02 3.23 4.35
N LEU A 12 29.60 4.27 5.09
CA LEU A 12 28.62 5.24 4.62
C LEU A 12 29.09 5.95 3.35
N SER A 13 30.33 6.44 3.33
CA SER A 13 30.89 7.10 2.14
C SER A 13 30.97 6.14 0.94
N PHE A 14 31.31 4.87 1.17
CA PHE A 14 31.33 3.84 0.13
C PHE A 14 29.92 3.60 -0.46
N VAL A 15 28.93 3.34 0.40
CA VAL A 15 27.54 3.11 -0.02
C VAL A 15 26.99 4.35 -0.75
N TYR A 16 27.24 5.55 -0.21
CA TYR A 16 26.77 6.80 -0.80
C TYR A 16 27.37 7.05 -2.19
N GLN A 17 28.66 6.79 -2.41
CA GLN A 17 29.28 6.92 -3.73
C GLN A 17 28.68 5.97 -4.75
N ILE A 18 28.35 4.74 -4.35
CA ILE A 18 27.69 3.77 -5.22
C ILE A 18 26.28 4.25 -5.57
N LEU A 19 25.50 4.73 -4.60
CA LEU A 19 24.16 5.30 -4.83
C LEU A 19 24.21 6.49 -5.80
N VAL A 20 25.18 7.40 -5.64
CA VAL A 20 25.37 8.55 -6.55
C VAL A 20 25.70 8.07 -7.97
N THR A 21 26.57 7.07 -8.10
CA THR A 21 26.95 6.49 -9.39
C THR A 21 25.74 5.83 -10.05
N ARG A 22 24.98 5.04 -9.30
CA ARG A 22 23.76 4.38 -9.77
C ARG A 22 22.70 5.39 -10.19
N LYS A 23 22.48 6.46 -9.42
CA LYS A 23 21.58 7.56 -9.78
C LYS A 23 21.94 8.19 -11.13
N LYS A 24 23.24 8.46 -11.37
CA LYS A 24 23.70 9.00 -12.65
C LYS A 24 23.47 8.03 -13.80
N ALA A 25 23.75 6.75 -13.59
CA ALA A 25 23.51 5.71 -14.59
C ALA A 25 22.02 5.58 -14.94
N LEU A 26 21.13 5.54 -13.94
CA LEU A 26 19.69 5.46 -14.12
C LEU A 26 19.12 6.69 -14.84
N ARG A 27 19.56 7.91 -14.47
CA ARG A 27 19.14 9.13 -15.18
C ARG A 27 19.57 9.12 -16.65
N SER A 28 20.83 8.77 -16.92
CA SER A 28 21.34 8.64 -18.29
C SER A 28 20.59 7.58 -19.10
N PHE A 29 20.23 6.45 -18.46
CA PHE A 29 19.42 5.41 -19.08
C PHE A 29 18.01 5.90 -19.41
N LEU A 30 17.33 6.58 -18.47
CA LEU A 30 15.99 7.14 -18.68
C LEU A 30 15.99 8.22 -19.78
N ASP A 31 16.94 9.16 -19.75
CA ASP A 31 17.05 10.22 -20.75
C ASP A 31 17.23 9.65 -22.17
N LYS A 32 18.10 8.64 -22.32
CA LYS A 32 18.28 7.93 -23.60
C LYS A 32 17.05 7.14 -24.00
N GLY A 33 16.42 6.45 -23.06
CA GLY A 33 15.25 5.63 -23.32
C GLY A 33 14.04 6.47 -23.74
N TYR A 34 13.84 7.64 -23.14
CA TYR A 34 12.81 8.60 -23.57
C TYR A 34 13.08 9.18 -24.95
N ALA A 35 14.34 9.51 -25.26
CA ALA A 35 14.72 9.96 -26.60
C ALA A 35 14.51 8.89 -27.67
N SER A 36 14.87 7.64 -27.38
CA SER A 36 14.62 6.49 -28.27
C SER A 36 13.13 6.23 -28.46
N HIS A 37 12.34 6.28 -27.38
CA HIS A 37 10.90 6.06 -27.45
C HIS A 37 10.18 7.08 -28.36
N LEU A 38 10.62 8.35 -28.35
CA LEU A 38 10.12 9.37 -29.28
C LEU A 38 10.47 9.05 -30.74
N GLN A 39 11.66 8.50 -31.00
CA GLN A 39 12.04 8.05 -32.33
C GLN A 39 11.20 6.84 -32.77
N ASP A 40 11.00 5.86 -31.89
CA ASP A 40 10.22 4.66 -32.19
C ASP A 40 8.78 4.99 -32.62
N LEU A 41 8.13 5.93 -31.92
CA LEU A 41 6.79 6.43 -32.28
C LEU A 41 6.76 7.12 -33.65
N GLN A 42 7.84 7.80 -34.05
CA GLN A 42 7.96 8.43 -35.38
C GLN A 42 8.18 7.39 -36.48
N THR A 43 8.99 6.36 -36.23
CA THR A 43 9.22 5.25 -37.18
C THR A 43 7.98 4.41 -37.42
N ILE A 44 7.12 4.19 -36.42
CA ILE A 44 5.83 3.47 -36.64
C ILE A 44 4.96 4.19 -37.67
N GLY A 45 4.93 5.52 -37.64
CA GLY A 45 4.15 6.32 -38.59
C GLY A 45 4.74 6.42 -40.00
N THR A 46 6.02 6.05 -40.19
CA THR A 46 6.75 6.29 -41.44
C THR A 46 7.26 5.02 -42.14
N ASP A 47 7.70 4.00 -41.39
CA ASP A 47 8.31 2.79 -41.94
C ASP A 47 7.34 1.61 -42.12
N ILE A 48 6.19 1.61 -41.42
CA ILE A 48 5.16 0.59 -41.65
C ILE A 48 4.42 0.98 -42.93
N ARG A 49 4.85 0.42 -44.06
CA ARG A 49 4.09 0.45 -45.31
C ARG A 49 2.81 -0.34 -45.11
N LEU A 50 1.74 0.36 -44.73
CA LEU A 50 0.41 -0.20 -44.58
C LEU A 50 -0.07 -0.69 -45.95
N ASN A 51 0.04 -2.01 -46.19
CA ASN A 51 -0.44 -2.63 -47.41
C ASN A 51 -1.59 -3.58 -47.07
N PHE A 52 -2.79 -3.25 -47.55
CA PHE A 52 -4.02 -3.99 -47.32
C PHE A 52 -4.61 -4.56 -48.61
N ASP A 53 -3.82 -4.63 -49.68
CA ASP A 53 -4.31 -4.98 -51.01
C ASP A 53 -4.71 -6.47 -51.12
N ASN A 54 -4.11 -7.34 -50.31
CA ASN A 54 -4.51 -8.75 -50.19
C ASN A 54 -4.39 -9.26 -48.74
N LEU A 55 -4.95 -10.45 -48.46
CA LEU A 55 -4.97 -11.05 -47.13
C LEU A 55 -3.55 -11.34 -46.59
N SER A 56 -2.61 -11.72 -47.47
CA SER A 56 -1.22 -12.00 -47.08
C SER A 56 -0.50 -10.73 -46.64
N ASP A 57 -0.61 -9.66 -47.43
CA ASP A 57 0.00 -8.36 -47.15
C ASP A 57 -0.59 -7.72 -45.89
N SER A 58 -1.89 -7.93 -45.66
CA SER A 58 -2.56 -7.49 -44.44
C SER A 58 -2.02 -8.23 -43.21
N LEU A 59 -1.82 -9.55 -43.30
CA LEU A 59 -1.25 -10.35 -42.22
C LEU A 59 0.19 -9.96 -41.90
N GLU A 60 1.02 -9.68 -42.91
CA GLU A 60 2.38 -9.17 -42.73
C GLU A 60 2.38 -7.79 -42.05
N THR A 61 1.48 -6.89 -42.47
CA THR A 61 1.31 -5.58 -41.86
C THR A 61 0.93 -5.70 -40.37
N TYR A 62 -0.03 -6.57 -40.03
CA TYR A 62 -0.41 -6.82 -38.64
C TYR A 62 0.73 -7.42 -37.80
N ALA A 63 1.48 -8.37 -38.35
CA ALA A 63 2.62 -8.97 -37.66
C ALA A 63 3.74 -7.95 -37.36
N ALA A 64 4.03 -7.05 -38.31
CA ALA A 64 5.00 -5.98 -38.12
C ALA A 64 4.57 -4.99 -37.03
N ILE A 65 3.30 -4.58 -37.02
CA ILE A 65 2.72 -3.71 -35.98
C ILE A 65 2.78 -4.40 -34.62
N GLU A 66 2.39 -5.67 -34.52
CA GLU A 66 2.41 -6.42 -33.27
C GLU A 66 3.83 -6.55 -32.71
N SER A 67 4.82 -6.86 -33.56
CA SER A 67 6.22 -6.92 -33.16
C SER A 67 6.70 -5.59 -32.59
N LYS A 68 6.34 -4.47 -33.21
CA LYS A 68 6.72 -3.13 -32.73
C LYS A 68 6.02 -2.74 -31.44
N ASN A 69 4.74 -3.08 -31.29
CA ASN A 69 4.04 -2.85 -30.02
C ASN A 69 4.69 -3.63 -28.87
N ARG A 70 5.09 -4.89 -29.08
CA ARG A 70 5.81 -5.67 -28.06
C ARG A 70 7.15 -5.06 -27.67
N GLU A 71 7.91 -4.53 -28.64
CA GLU A 71 9.16 -3.82 -28.38
C GLU A 71 8.92 -2.57 -27.51
N ILE A 72 7.90 -1.78 -27.86
CA ILE A 72 7.47 -0.62 -27.07
C ILE A 72 7.05 -1.02 -25.66
N ASP A 73 6.26 -2.09 -25.51
CA ASP A 73 5.81 -2.56 -24.21
C ASP A 73 6.99 -3.00 -23.33
N GLN A 74 7.96 -3.71 -23.91
CA GLN A 74 9.18 -4.10 -23.22
C GLN A 74 10.01 -2.87 -22.79
N MET A 75 10.16 -1.88 -23.68
CA MET A 75 10.83 -0.62 -23.40
C MET A 75 10.12 0.14 -22.26
N ASN A 76 8.80 0.25 -22.31
CA ASN A 76 7.97 0.90 -21.30
C ASN A 76 8.13 0.24 -19.93
N LEU A 77 8.11 -1.10 -19.87
CA LEU A 77 8.33 -1.84 -18.63
C LEU A 77 9.75 -1.59 -18.08
N SER A 78 10.76 -1.54 -18.94
CA SER A 78 12.14 -1.24 -18.53
C SER A 78 12.27 0.18 -18.00
N LEU A 79 11.65 1.17 -18.66
CA LEU A 79 11.63 2.57 -18.22
C LEU A 79 10.93 2.70 -16.86
N GLN A 80 9.72 2.15 -16.72
CA GLN A 80 8.99 2.15 -15.44
C GLN A 80 9.78 1.49 -14.31
N THR A 81 10.52 0.43 -14.59
CA THR A 81 11.37 -0.24 -13.60
C THR A 81 12.54 0.65 -13.19
N ALA A 82 13.22 1.28 -14.16
CA ALA A 82 14.30 2.22 -13.90
C ALA A 82 13.83 3.47 -13.15
N GLU A 83 12.63 3.98 -13.40
CA GLU A 83 12.03 5.09 -12.65
C GLU A 83 11.78 4.74 -11.19
N LYS A 84 11.20 3.55 -10.93
CA LYS A 84 10.99 3.05 -9.57
C LYS A 84 12.32 2.90 -8.83
N GLU A 85 13.33 2.34 -9.50
CA GLU A 85 14.66 2.20 -8.93
C GLU A 85 15.30 3.56 -8.66
N LEU A 86 15.18 4.53 -9.58
CA LEU A 86 15.69 5.88 -9.39
C LEU A 86 15.04 6.56 -8.18
N ALA A 87 13.71 6.46 -8.04
CA ALA A 87 13.00 7.00 -6.88
C ALA A 87 13.48 6.36 -5.57
N ALA A 88 13.73 5.04 -5.55
CA ALA A 88 14.28 4.36 -4.38
C ALA A 88 15.71 4.84 -4.06
N VAL A 89 16.58 4.97 -5.06
CA VAL A 89 17.95 5.50 -4.89
C VAL A 89 17.92 6.94 -4.40
N GLU A 90 17.01 7.79 -4.89
CA GLU A 90 16.89 9.17 -4.45
C GLU A 90 16.46 9.30 -2.99
N ARG A 91 15.57 8.41 -2.50
CA ARG A 91 15.23 8.32 -1.07
C ARG A 91 16.43 7.87 -0.24
N LEU A 92 17.15 6.85 -0.69
CA LEU A 92 18.35 6.36 0.00
C LEU A 92 19.47 7.41 0.04
N LEU A 93 19.59 8.29 -0.94
CA LEU A 93 20.57 9.39 -0.91
C LEU A 93 20.28 10.42 0.21
N GLN A 94 19.05 10.54 0.70
CA GLN A 94 18.76 11.39 1.86
C GLN A 94 19.23 10.73 3.16
N SER A 95 18.93 9.44 3.32
CA SER A 95 19.34 8.63 4.46
C SER A 95 19.52 7.16 4.03
N PRO A 96 20.77 6.71 3.77
CA PRO A 96 21.00 5.39 3.18
C PRO A 96 20.54 4.22 4.05
N TYR A 97 20.73 4.32 5.36
CA TYR A 97 20.32 3.31 6.33
C TYR A 97 20.28 3.94 7.72
N PHE A 98 19.41 3.44 8.58
CA PHE A 98 19.25 3.91 9.96
C PHE A 98 19.66 2.86 11.00
N GLY A 99 19.83 1.61 10.58
CA GLY A 99 20.12 0.49 11.49
C GLY A 99 21.25 -0.40 10.97
N LYS A 100 21.92 -1.06 11.89
CA LYS A 100 22.86 -2.14 11.64
C LYS A 100 22.68 -3.23 12.69
N ILE A 101 22.65 -4.47 12.25
CA ILE A 101 22.74 -5.65 13.13
C ILE A 101 23.96 -6.49 12.76
N VAL A 102 24.58 -7.10 13.76
CA VAL A 102 25.63 -8.10 13.58
C VAL A 102 25.08 -9.43 14.07
N VAL A 103 24.99 -10.40 13.16
CA VAL A 103 24.27 -11.65 13.34
C VAL A 103 25.21 -12.82 13.12
N ASP A 104 25.19 -13.77 14.04
CA ASP A 104 25.87 -15.05 13.96
C ASP A 104 24.82 -16.14 13.68
N PHE A 105 24.97 -16.87 12.57
CA PHE A 105 24.01 -17.88 12.12
C PHE A 105 24.21 -19.25 12.77
N LEU A 106 25.14 -19.38 13.71
CA LEU A 106 25.40 -20.62 14.46
C LEU A 106 25.82 -21.81 13.59
N ASP A 107 26.29 -21.53 12.37
CA ASP A 107 26.78 -22.48 11.36
C ASP A 107 28.31 -22.68 11.42
N GLY A 108 28.99 -21.96 12.33
CA GLY A 108 30.44 -22.00 12.49
C GLY A 108 31.17 -20.95 11.65
N GLU A 109 30.45 -20.13 10.88
CA GLU A 109 31.01 -19.00 10.16
C GLU A 109 31.13 -17.74 11.03
N SER A 110 31.82 -16.71 10.51
CA SER A 110 31.97 -15.44 11.22
C SER A 110 30.68 -14.63 11.16
N ALA A 111 30.36 -13.94 12.26
CA ALA A 111 29.18 -13.07 12.31
C ALA A 111 29.18 -12.01 11.19
N GLU A 112 28.04 -11.88 10.53
CA GLU A 112 27.82 -10.98 9.40
C GLU A 112 27.16 -9.66 9.82
N SER A 113 27.36 -8.60 9.04
CA SER A 113 26.78 -7.28 9.29
C SER A 113 25.69 -6.96 8.26
N PHE A 114 24.48 -6.66 8.75
CA PHE A 114 23.35 -6.26 7.92
C PHE A 114 22.98 -4.81 8.20
N TYR A 115 23.00 -3.98 7.16
CA TYR A 115 22.56 -2.58 7.22
C TYR A 115 21.10 -2.48 6.81
N ILE A 116 20.30 -1.75 7.58
CA ILE A 116 18.85 -1.67 7.44
C ILE A 116 18.44 -0.25 7.08
N GLY A 117 17.72 -0.11 5.97
CA GLY A 117 17.24 1.15 5.43
C GLY A 117 15.77 1.11 5.01
N ILE A 118 15.28 2.27 4.57
CA ILE A 118 13.90 2.44 4.11
C ILE A 118 13.65 1.65 2.82
N ASN A 119 14.61 1.68 1.91
CA ASN A 119 14.63 0.88 0.68
C ASN A 119 15.84 -0.06 0.66
N GLY A 120 15.73 -1.13 -0.12
CA GLY A 120 16.80 -2.08 -0.33
C GLY A 120 17.70 -1.61 -1.45
N PHE A 121 18.97 -1.93 -1.36
CA PHE A 121 19.93 -1.63 -2.41
C PHE A 121 20.94 -2.76 -2.54
N ALA A 122 20.98 -3.36 -3.73
CA ALA A 122 21.90 -4.41 -4.10
C ALA A 122 22.91 -3.90 -5.12
N VAL A 123 24.14 -4.40 -5.05
CA VAL A 123 25.12 -4.27 -6.13
C VAL A 123 25.14 -5.58 -6.90
N GLU A 124 25.35 -5.49 -8.22
CA GLU A 124 25.31 -6.59 -9.19
C GLU A 124 25.79 -7.95 -8.61
N ASP A 125 24.85 -8.91 -8.61
CA ASP A 125 24.99 -10.36 -8.48
C ASP A 125 25.42 -11.05 -7.18
N SER A 126 25.43 -10.44 -5.98
CA SER A 126 25.39 -11.31 -4.77
C SER A 126 25.09 -10.69 -3.41
N HIS A 127 25.29 -9.39 -3.18
CA HIS A 127 25.21 -8.85 -1.82
C HIS A 127 24.38 -7.56 -1.74
N ASN A 128 23.33 -7.59 -0.92
CA ASN A 128 22.57 -6.39 -0.55
C ASN A 128 23.46 -5.51 0.34
N LEU A 129 23.75 -4.29 -0.10
CA LEU A 129 24.42 -3.29 0.73
C LEU A 129 23.47 -2.71 1.77
N VAL A 130 22.19 -2.58 1.42
CA VAL A 130 21.13 -2.11 2.30
C VAL A 130 19.95 -3.06 2.21
N TYR A 131 19.50 -3.57 3.34
CA TYR A 131 18.32 -4.39 3.48
C TYR A 131 17.12 -3.49 3.81
N VAL A 132 15.98 -3.75 3.17
CA VAL A 132 14.72 -3.08 3.52
C VAL A 132 14.33 -3.44 4.95
N TRP A 133 13.85 -2.47 5.72
CA TRP A 133 13.32 -2.64 7.09
C TRP A 133 12.21 -3.69 7.26
N ARG A 134 11.58 -4.09 6.16
CA ARG A 134 10.53 -5.10 6.12
C ARG A 134 11.05 -6.51 5.86
N SER A 135 12.31 -6.64 5.45
CA SER A 135 12.94 -7.94 5.23
C SER A 135 12.84 -8.79 6.49
N PRO A 136 12.65 -10.12 6.38
CA PRO A 136 12.61 -10.99 7.55
C PRO A 136 13.80 -10.79 8.51
N ILE A 137 15.02 -10.60 7.99
CA ILE A 137 16.22 -10.36 8.80
C ILE A 137 16.14 -9.07 9.63
N ALA A 138 15.37 -8.07 9.16
CA ALA A 138 15.17 -6.82 9.89
C ALA A 138 14.29 -7.00 11.14
N GLU A 139 13.60 -8.13 11.30
CA GLU A 139 12.95 -8.53 12.56
C GLU A 139 13.90 -8.49 13.75
N LEU A 140 15.12 -8.99 13.55
CA LEU A 140 16.15 -9.04 14.58
C LEU A 140 16.51 -7.64 15.11
N PHE A 141 16.30 -6.60 14.31
CA PHE A 141 16.53 -5.22 14.75
C PHE A 141 15.42 -4.72 15.69
N TYR A 142 14.15 -5.10 15.45
CA TYR A 142 12.99 -4.53 16.13
C TYR A 142 12.41 -5.37 17.28
N ASN A 143 12.35 -6.68 17.14
CA ASN A 143 11.62 -7.54 18.09
C ASN A 143 12.53 -8.19 19.13
N ASN A 144 13.81 -8.30 18.82
CA ASN A 144 14.69 -9.21 19.52
C ASN A 144 15.64 -8.45 20.48
N THR A 145 16.00 -9.13 21.55
CA THR A 145 17.07 -8.69 22.46
C THR A 145 18.42 -9.18 21.93
N LEU A 146 19.51 -8.53 22.33
CA LEU A 146 20.85 -9.06 22.07
C LEU A 146 20.99 -10.48 22.64
N GLY A 147 21.80 -11.31 21.99
CA GLY A 147 21.97 -12.72 22.31
C GLY A 147 21.13 -13.63 21.41
N ASP A 148 20.76 -14.79 21.93
CA ASP A 148 20.10 -15.84 21.17
C ASP A 148 18.69 -15.41 20.71
N SER A 149 18.39 -15.72 19.46
CA SER A 149 17.20 -15.25 18.76
C SER A 149 16.86 -16.13 17.58
N SER A 150 15.70 -15.86 16.99
CA SER A 150 15.30 -16.42 15.73
C SER A 150 14.45 -15.43 14.95
N TYR A 151 14.33 -15.68 13.65
CA TYR A 151 13.40 -14.98 12.76
C TYR A 151 12.82 -15.96 11.73
N GLN A 152 11.66 -15.63 11.18
CA GLN A 152 10.90 -16.52 10.29
C GLN A 152 11.10 -16.13 8.82
N VAL A 153 11.46 -17.09 7.97
CA VAL A 153 11.55 -16.93 6.50
C VAL A 153 10.84 -18.09 5.83
N ASN A 154 9.86 -17.82 4.97
CA ASN A 154 9.14 -18.85 4.23
C ASN A 154 8.65 -20.02 5.12
N GLU A 155 8.07 -19.71 6.28
CA GLU A 155 7.59 -20.69 7.29
C GLU A 155 8.69 -21.52 7.99
N HIS A 156 9.96 -21.16 7.79
CA HIS A 156 11.09 -21.77 8.48
C HIS A 156 11.69 -20.81 9.50
N GLU A 157 11.90 -21.34 10.71
CA GLU A 157 12.59 -20.62 11.77
C GLU A 157 14.11 -20.72 11.57
N ILE A 158 14.79 -19.58 11.51
CA ILE A 158 16.24 -19.51 11.43
C ILE A 158 16.76 -19.03 12.79
N ALA A 159 17.48 -19.92 13.49
CA ALA A 159 18.13 -19.61 14.76
C ALA A 159 19.40 -18.79 14.52
N VAL A 160 19.59 -17.74 15.33
CA VAL A 160 20.70 -16.79 15.22
C VAL A 160 21.10 -16.23 16.59
N SER A 161 22.29 -15.64 16.68
CA SER A 161 22.74 -14.89 17.85
C SER A 161 23.08 -13.45 17.45
N ILE A 162 22.32 -12.48 17.97
CA ILE A 162 22.54 -11.06 17.70
C ILE A 162 23.71 -10.57 18.56
N LYS A 163 24.86 -10.36 17.94
CA LYS A 163 26.09 -9.90 18.62
C LYS A 163 26.09 -8.40 18.86
N ASN A 164 25.50 -7.63 17.94
CA ASN A 164 25.42 -6.18 18.07
C ASN A 164 24.18 -5.64 17.35
N ARG A 165 23.58 -4.60 17.93
CA ARG A 165 22.59 -3.75 17.26
C ARG A 165 23.02 -2.31 17.45
N ARG A 166 23.11 -1.61 16.32
CA ARG A 166 23.51 -0.22 16.22
C ARG A 166 22.45 0.57 15.47
N GLN A 167 22.01 1.68 16.05
CA GLN A 167 21.22 2.67 15.33
C GLN A 167 22.15 3.80 14.88
N LEU A 168 21.94 4.27 13.65
CA LEU A 168 22.75 5.29 12.99
C LEU A 168 21.84 6.43 12.57
N ILE A 169 22.24 7.65 12.93
CA ILE A 169 21.63 8.88 12.44
C ILE A 169 22.55 9.40 11.35
N VAL A 170 22.08 9.32 10.11
CA VAL A 170 22.82 9.73 8.92
C VAL A 170 22.04 10.80 8.18
N ALA A 171 22.77 11.74 7.58
CA ALA A 171 22.20 12.67 6.61
C ALA A 171 23.14 12.70 5.41
N HIS A 172 22.64 12.24 4.27
CA HIS A 172 23.42 12.09 3.05
C HIS A 172 24.67 11.24 3.28
N ASP A 173 25.86 11.81 3.07
CA ASP A 173 27.17 11.17 3.25
C ASP A 173 27.75 11.34 4.66
N LYS A 174 27.01 11.95 5.59
CA LYS A 174 27.49 12.29 6.93
C LYS A 174 26.84 11.42 8.00
N LEU A 175 27.70 10.73 8.75
CA LEU A 175 27.32 10.09 10.00
C LEU A 175 27.23 11.17 11.10
N ILE A 176 26.01 11.51 11.50
CA ILE A 176 25.75 12.47 12.57
C ILE A 176 26.09 11.81 13.91
N ARG A 177 25.41 10.71 14.23
CA ARG A 177 25.55 9.97 15.50
C ARG A 177 25.30 8.47 15.28
N PHE A 178 25.80 7.64 16.20
CA PHE A 178 25.40 6.23 16.31
C PHE A 178 25.41 5.82 17.78
N PHE A 179 24.63 4.79 18.12
CA PHE A 179 24.57 4.22 19.46
C PHE A 179 24.22 2.74 19.36
N ASP A 180 24.80 1.96 20.26
CA ASP A 180 24.56 0.53 20.37
C ASP A 180 23.49 0.31 21.44
N THR A 181 22.46 -0.47 21.12
CA THR A 181 21.30 -0.66 22.00
C THR A 181 20.99 -2.14 22.23
N SER A 182 20.83 -2.52 23.50
CA SER A 182 20.43 -3.87 23.90
C SER A 182 18.94 -4.16 23.74
N VAL A 183 18.12 -3.11 23.58
CA VAL A 183 16.70 -3.18 23.23
C VAL A 183 16.40 -2.34 21.98
N ALA A 184 15.42 -2.73 21.17
CA ALA A 184 15.05 -2.01 19.96
C ALA A 184 14.54 -0.60 20.30
N ILE A 185 15.15 0.43 19.71
CA ILE A 185 14.73 1.82 19.80
C ILE A 185 14.69 2.36 18.37
N GLN A 186 13.67 3.16 18.02
CA GLN A 186 13.37 3.50 16.63
C GLN A 186 13.38 5.00 16.27
N ASP A 187 13.39 5.95 17.22
CA ASP A 187 13.08 7.37 16.91
C ASP A 187 14.13 8.38 17.37
N ASP A 188 14.51 9.26 16.43
CA ASP A 188 15.49 10.36 16.60
C ASP A 188 15.01 11.48 17.54
N VAL A 189 13.72 11.79 17.55
CA VAL A 189 13.12 12.81 18.43
C VAL A 189 13.14 12.36 19.90
N LEU A 190 12.95 11.07 20.14
CA LEU A 190 12.97 10.46 21.47
C LEU A 190 14.37 10.41 22.08
N LEU A 191 15.40 10.21 21.28
CA LEU A 191 16.81 10.26 21.72
C LEU A 191 17.24 11.65 22.19
N THR A 192 16.72 12.70 21.55
CA THR A 192 17.00 14.10 21.93
C THR A 192 16.36 14.47 23.28
N ALA A 193 15.19 13.89 23.59
CA ALA A 193 14.54 14.03 24.90
C ALA A 193 15.23 13.21 25.99
N LEU A 194 15.76 12.04 25.64
CA LEU A 194 16.56 11.18 26.54
C LEU A 194 17.92 11.78 26.91
N GLU A 195 18.48 12.67 26.10
CA GLU A 195 19.66 13.48 26.44
C GLU A 195 19.33 14.65 27.39
N LYS A 196 18.06 15.10 27.45
CA LYS A 196 17.62 16.19 28.34
C LYS A 196 17.05 15.72 29.68
N ASN A 197 16.69 14.45 29.81
CA ASN A 197 16.13 13.86 31.03
C ASN A 197 16.74 12.48 31.31
N ASP A 198 17.69 12.41 32.24
CA ASP A 198 18.43 11.21 32.69
C ASP A 198 17.60 10.25 33.59
N GLY A 199 16.30 10.11 33.33
CA GLY A 199 15.43 9.21 34.10
C GLY A 199 15.37 7.80 33.51
N LYS A 200 15.92 6.78 34.21
CA LYS A 200 15.79 5.34 33.85
C LYS A 200 14.36 4.95 33.45
N LYS A 201 13.35 5.48 34.14
CA LYS A 201 11.92 5.24 33.86
C LYS A 201 11.43 5.74 32.50
N MET A 202 11.94 6.88 32.01
CA MET A 202 11.51 7.44 30.72
C MET A 202 12.05 6.61 29.55
N ARG A 203 13.25 6.02 29.70
CA ARG A 203 13.82 5.04 28.75
C ARG A 203 12.98 3.77 28.69
N ASP A 204 12.59 3.23 29.83
CA ASP A 204 11.80 1.99 29.91
C ASP A 204 10.40 2.16 29.28
N ILE A 205 9.71 3.28 29.55
CA ILE A 205 8.38 3.60 28.99
C ILE A 205 8.43 3.77 27.46
N THR A 206 9.42 4.50 26.95
CA THR A 206 9.55 4.74 25.50
C THR A 206 9.82 3.43 24.74
N THR A 207 10.73 2.63 25.27
CA THR A 207 11.11 1.34 24.69
C THR A 207 9.94 0.37 24.69
N SER A 208 9.11 0.39 25.74
CA SER A 208 7.89 -0.42 25.79
C SER A 208 6.81 0.06 24.81
N ILE A 209 6.57 1.37 24.69
CA ILE A 209 5.63 1.93 23.68
C ILE A 209 6.03 1.52 22.26
N GLN A 210 7.33 1.58 21.91
CA GLN A 210 7.79 1.21 20.57
C GLN A 210 7.65 -0.31 20.31
N ARG A 211 7.91 -1.14 21.32
CA ARG A 211 7.65 -2.58 21.24
C ARG A 211 6.15 -2.86 21.04
N GLU A 212 5.27 -2.17 21.77
CA GLU A 212 3.82 -2.29 21.60
C GLU A 212 3.36 -1.89 20.19
N GLN A 213 3.87 -0.76 19.66
CA GLN A 213 3.58 -0.32 18.30
C GLN A 213 4.06 -1.34 17.25
N ASN A 214 5.27 -1.90 17.43
CA ASN A 214 5.78 -2.90 16.50
C ASN A 214 5.02 -4.23 16.57
N ALA A 215 4.55 -4.61 17.76
CA ALA A 215 3.65 -5.76 17.93
C ALA A 215 2.35 -5.56 17.13
N VAL A 216 1.77 -4.35 17.18
CA VAL A 216 0.61 -3.98 16.35
C VAL A 216 0.93 -3.99 14.86
N ILE A 217 2.11 -3.52 14.44
CA ILE A 217 2.52 -3.51 13.03
C ILE A 217 2.65 -4.93 12.47
N ARG A 218 3.20 -5.85 13.26
CA ARG A 218 3.57 -7.20 12.82
C ARG A 218 2.57 -8.29 13.20
N ASP A 219 1.51 -7.98 13.94
CA ASP A 219 0.50 -8.97 14.32
C ASP A 219 -0.12 -9.64 13.06
N GLN A 220 0.08 -10.95 12.93
CA GLN A 220 -0.51 -11.77 11.87
C GLN A 220 -1.56 -12.73 12.41
N SER A 221 -1.66 -12.88 13.74
CA SER A 221 -2.59 -13.80 14.39
C SER A 221 -4.03 -13.31 14.36
N SER A 222 -4.25 -12.00 14.44
CA SER A 222 -5.60 -11.44 14.53
C SER A 222 -6.18 -11.15 13.15
N GLN A 223 -7.38 -11.67 12.89
CA GLN A 223 -8.14 -11.30 11.68
C GLN A 223 -8.64 -9.85 11.72
N THR A 224 -9.02 -9.36 12.91
CA THR A 224 -9.49 -7.99 13.14
C THR A 224 -8.68 -7.38 14.27
N LEU A 225 -8.18 -6.16 14.06
CA LEU A 225 -7.33 -5.45 15.04
C LEU A 225 -7.89 -4.06 15.32
N LEU A 226 -8.18 -3.78 16.60
CA LEU A 226 -8.59 -2.46 17.07
C LEU A 226 -7.39 -1.76 17.75
N VAL A 227 -6.95 -0.64 17.16
CA VAL A 227 -5.84 0.15 17.71
C VAL A 227 -6.40 1.35 18.48
N ASN A 228 -6.36 1.27 19.81
CA ASN A 228 -6.76 2.37 20.69
C ASN A 228 -5.54 3.02 21.36
N GLY A 229 -5.56 4.34 21.54
CA GLY A 229 -4.46 5.08 22.14
C GLY A 229 -4.76 6.56 22.28
N VAL A 230 -4.05 7.23 23.18
CA VAL A 230 -4.21 8.67 23.46
C VAL A 230 -3.82 9.54 22.25
N ALA A 231 -4.26 10.81 22.25
CA ALA A 231 -3.85 11.76 21.22
C ALA A 231 -2.32 11.87 21.16
N GLY A 232 -1.75 11.94 19.96
CA GLY A 232 -0.29 12.00 19.75
C GLY A 232 0.46 10.67 19.86
N SER A 233 -0.20 9.55 20.18
CA SER A 233 0.46 8.23 20.33
C SER A 233 0.90 7.56 19.02
N GLY A 234 0.86 8.27 17.88
CA GLY A 234 1.32 7.73 16.59
C GLY A 234 0.41 6.72 15.90
N LYS A 235 -0.86 6.56 16.31
CA LYS A 235 -1.80 5.55 15.76
C LYS A 235 -1.83 5.50 14.23
N THR A 236 -1.95 6.65 13.57
CA THR A 236 -1.98 6.75 12.10
C THR A 236 -0.68 6.22 11.50
N SER A 237 0.47 6.61 12.05
CA SER A 237 1.78 6.14 11.58
C SER A 237 1.93 4.63 11.76
N VAL A 238 1.48 4.10 12.90
CA VAL A 238 1.49 2.65 13.20
C VAL A 238 0.62 1.88 12.20
N ILE A 239 -0.59 2.37 11.91
CA ILE A 239 -1.49 1.74 10.93
C ILE A 239 -0.88 1.78 9.52
N MET A 240 -0.28 2.90 9.11
CA MET A 240 0.37 3.00 7.80
C MET A 240 1.58 2.07 7.70
N GLN A 241 2.40 1.99 8.74
CA GLN A 241 3.51 1.04 8.80
C GLN A 241 3.02 -0.41 8.78
N ARG A 242 1.89 -0.72 9.42
CA ARG A 242 1.22 -2.03 9.33
C ARG A 242 0.80 -2.37 7.91
N VAL A 243 0.12 -1.45 7.21
CA VAL A 243 -0.27 -1.65 5.80
C VAL A 243 0.96 -1.92 4.93
N ALA A 244 2.01 -1.11 5.08
CA ALA A 244 3.28 -1.30 4.41
C ALA A 244 3.93 -2.66 4.69
N TYR A 245 3.90 -3.11 5.95
CA TYR A 245 4.41 -4.42 6.36
C TYR A 245 3.61 -5.57 5.72
N LEU A 246 2.28 -5.51 5.77
CA LEU A 246 1.42 -6.53 5.17
C LEU A 246 1.59 -6.62 3.64
N LEU A 247 1.68 -5.48 2.96
CA LEU A 247 1.96 -5.44 1.52
C LEU A 247 3.31 -6.08 1.16
N TYR A 248 4.32 -5.92 2.00
CA TYR A 248 5.61 -6.57 1.79
C TYR A 248 5.57 -8.07 2.09
N GLN A 249 5.02 -8.44 3.25
CA GLN A 249 4.94 -9.83 3.69
C GLN A 249 4.13 -10.68 2.70
N TYR A 250 2.99 -10.16 2.26
CA TYR A 250 2.06 -10.83 1.35
C TYR A 250 2.19 -10.30 -0.08
N ARG A 251 3.36 -9.82 -0.50
CA ARG A 251 3.59 -9.23 -1.84
C ARG A 251 3.28 -10.16 -3.01
N SER A 252 3.21 -11.48 -2.77
CA SER A 252 2.80 -12.48 -3.76
C SER A 252 1.28 -12.67 -3.85
N GLN A 253 0.51 -12.17 -2.87
CA GLN A 253 -0.94 -12.39 -2.72
C GLN A 253 -1.75 -11.08 -2.73
N ILE A 254 -1.18 -10.00 -2.20
CA ILE A 254 -1.86 -8.72 -1.93
C ILE A 254 -1.02 -7.59 -2.55
N THR A 255 -1.71 -6.69 -3.23
CA THR A 255 -1.17 -5.44 -3.76
C THR A 255 -1.87 -4.24 -3.12
N SER A 256 -1.37 -3.02 -3.38
CA SER A 256 -2.02 -1.78 -2.93
C SER A 256 -3.49 -1.71 -3.32
N ASP A 257 -3.86 -2.33 -4.45
CA ASP A 257 -5.21 -2.28 -5.00
C ASP A 257 -6.21 -3.17 -4.22
N ASN A 258 -5.69 -4.08 -3.40
CA ASN A 258 -6.49 -4.93 -2.51
C ASN A 258 -6.75 -4.28 -1.15
N VAL A 259 -6.24 -3.08 -0.91
CA VAL A 259 -6.38 -2.36 0.36
C VAL A 259 -7.26 -1.12 0.15
N LEU A 260 -8.23 -0.93 1.05
CA LEU A 260 -9.07 0.26 1.13
C LEU A 260 -8.82 0.97 2.46
N ILE A 261 -8.46 2.25 2.38
CA ILE A 261 -8.40 3.14 3.54
C ILE A 261 -9.62 4.06 3.50
N LEU A 262 -10.43 4.01 4.55
CA LEU A 262 -11.54 4.94 4.75
C LEU A 262 -11.09 6.06 5.67
N SER A 263 -10.90 7.24 5.09
CA SER A 263 -10.45 8.44 5.79
C SER A 263 -11.63 9.31 6.22
N PRO A 264 -11.49 10.11 7.30
CA PRO A 264 -12.56 10.96 7.79
C PRO A 264 -12.90 12.12 6.86
N ASN A 265 -11.92 12.70 6.16
CA ASN A 265 -12.08 13.82 5.24
C ASN A 265 -10.94 13.85 4.20
N GLN A 266 -11.07 14.70 3.18
CA GLN A 266 -10.08 14.84 2.11
C GLN A 266 -8.73 15.38 2.59
N ASP A 267 -8.71 16.33 3.53
CA ASP A 267 -7.45 16.87 4.07
C ASP A 267 -6.61 15.77 4.74
N PHE A 268 -7.26 14.83 5.41
CA PHE A 268 -6.59 13.68 6.01
C PHE A 268 -6.03 12.72 4.96
N ILE A 269 -6.72 12.54 3.82
CA ILE A 269 -6.20 11.76 2.69
C ILE A 269 -4.91 12.40 2.16
N HIS A 270 -4.89 13.72 1.99
CA HIS A 270 -3.70 14.45 1.56
C HIS A 270 -2.58 14.38 2.60
N TYR A 271 -2.91 14.50 3.89
CA TYR A 271 -1.91 14.40 4.96
C TYR A 271 -1.17 13.06 4.97
N ILE A 272 -1.89 11.95 4.73
CA ILE A 272 -1.30 10.60 4.75
C ILE A 272 -0.77 10.12 3.39
N SER A 273 -0.98 10.87 2.30
CA SER A 273 -0.62 10.42 0.95
C SER A 273 0.87 10.23 0.76
N ASP A 274 1.71 10.87 1.55
CA ASP A 274 3.17 10.78 1.40
C ASP A 274 3.79 9.70 2.29
N VAL A 275 3.02 9.15 3.24
CA VAL A 275 3.55 8.19 4.23
C VAL A 275 3.95 6.88 3.55
N LEU A 276 3.05 6.22 2.82
CA LEU A 276 3.38 4.95 2.15
C LEU A 276 4.41 5.12 1.02
N PRO A 277 4.35 6.17 0.17
CA PRO A 277 5.39 6.46 -0.81
C PRO A 277 6.76 6.71 -0.19
N SER A 278 6.83 7.37 0.97
CA SER A 278 8.10 7.55 1.69
C SER A 278 8.70 6.21 2.12
N LEU A 279 7.85 5.21 2.38
CA LEU A 279 8.24 3.84 2.70
C LEU A 279 8.40 2.96 1.45
N GLY A 280 8.33 3.52 0.24
CA GLY A 280 8.52 2.80 -1.02
C GLY A 280 7.30 2.03 -1.52
N GLU A 281 6.11 2.24 -0.95
CA GLU A 281 4.86 1.60 -1.40
C GLU A 281 3.98 2.55 -2.21
N LYS A 282 3.15 1.97 -3.10
CA LYS A 282 2.07 2.72 -3.72
C LYS A 282 0.97 2.99 -2.70
N ASN A 283 0.30 4.13 -2.85
CA ASN A 283 -0.88 4.40 -2.06
C ASN A 283 -2.01 3.43 -2.44
N PRO A 284 -2.65 2.77 -1.46
CA PRO A 284 -3.86 2.02 -1.69
C PRO A 284 -5.03 2.95 -2.00
N LEU A 285 -6.18 2.39 -2.36
CA LEU A 285 -7.38 3.18 -2.56
C LEU A 285 -7.74 3.88 -1.24
N ASN A 286 -7.73 5.21 -1.25
CA ASN A 286 -8.04 6.01 -0.08
C ASN A 286 -9.20 6.95 -0.41
N GLN A 287 -10.30 6.81 0.32
CA GLN A 287 -11.54 7.56 0.08
C GLN A 287 -12.20 7.95 1.38
N THR A 288 -13.01 9.01 1.34
CA THR A 288 -13.90 9.34 2.46
C THR A 288 -15.12 8.43 2.44
N ILE A 289 -15.78 8.26 3.58
CA ILE A 289 -17.02 7.47 3.65
C ILE A 289 -18.07 8.00 2.67
N ARG A 290 -18.11 9.32 2.46
CA ARG A 290 -18.98 9.97 1.50
C ARG A 290 -18.65 9.58 0.06
N GLN A 291 -17.37 9.60 -0.32
CA GLN A 291 -16.92 9.18 -1.64
C GLN A 291 -17.25 7.70 -1.88
N PHE A 292 -17.00 6.85 -0.89
CA PHE A 292 -17.33 5.43 -0.95
C PHE A 292 -18.84 5.19 -1.14
N CYS A 293 -19.68 5.85 -0.33
CA CYS A 293 -21.13 5.80 -0.49
C CYS A 293 -21.60 6.35 -1.84
N SER A 294 -21.00 7.46 -2.30
CA SER A 294 -21.34 8.04 -3.60
C SER A 294 -21.03 7.11 -4.76
N TYR A 295 -19.93 6.35 -4.67
CA TYR A 295 -19.58 5.34 -5.67
C TYR A 295 -20.58 4.18 -5.66
N LEU A 296 -20.95 3.67 -4.48
CA LEU A 296 -21.94 2.59 -4.37
C LEU A 296 -23.36 3.01 -4.79
N LEU A 297 -23.70 4.28 -4.57
CA LEU A 297 -25.02 4.85 -4.86
C LEU A 297 -25.09 5.54 -6.23
N GLN A 298 -24.03 5.50 -7.05
CA GLN A 298 -24.02 6.13 -8.39
C GLN A 298 -25.13 5.60 -9.31
N GLU A 299 -25.53 4.34 -9.16
CA GLU A 299 -26.70 3.80 -9.90
C GLU A 299 -28.03 4.38 -9.39
N ALA A 300 -28.07 4.83 -8.14
CA ALA A 300 -29.21 5.45 -7.48
C ALA A 300 -29.03 6.99 -7.43
N ASN A 301 -28.94 7.61 -8.61
CA ASN A 301 -28.83 9.05 -8.92
C ASN A 301 -29.87 9.99 -8.24
N THR A 302 -30.58 9.52 -7.22
CA THR A 302 -31.73 10.13 -6.57
C THR A 302 -31.52 10.49 -5.11
N VAL A 303 -30.42 10.05 -4.46
CA VAL A 303 -30.20 10.33 -3.03
C VAL A 303 -29.15 11.44 -2.87
N PRO A 304 -29.54 12.67 -2.46
CA PRO A 304 -28.56 13.71 -2.14
C PRO A 304 -27.76 13.27 -0.91
N LEU A 305 -26.46 13.03 -1.11
CA LEU A 305 -25.53 12.78 -0.02
C LEU A 305 -25.10 14.10 0.61
N GLU A 306 -25.18 14.15 1.93
CA GLU A 306 -24.63 15.25 2.73
C GLU A 306 -23.16 15.51 2.40
N ASN A 307 -22.72 16.76 2.55
CA ASN A 307 -21.31 17.11 2.40
C ASN A 307 -20.53 16.80 3.69
N GLU A 308 -19.19 16.80 3.60
CA GLU A 308 -18.32 16.44 4.74
C GLU A 308 -18.48 17.41 5.92
N GLU A 309 -18.64 18.71 5.66
CA GLU A 309 -18.84 19.74 6.69
C GLU A 309 -20.15 19.52 7.49
N ALA A 310 -21.27 19.29 6.81
CA ALA A 310 -22.55 19.02 7.44
C ALA A 310 -22.52 17.70 8.22
N TYR A 311 -21.82 16.69 7.72
CA TYR A 311 -21.59 15.44 8.44
C TYR A 311 -20.90 15.69 9.79
N PHE A 312 -19.80 16.45 9.81
CA PHE A 312 -19.07 16.76 11.05
C PHE A 312 -19.87 17.66 12.00
N PHE A 313 -20.59 18.66 11.48
CA PHE A 313 -21.43 19.52 12.30
C PHE A 313 -22.52 18.71 13.03
N ARG A 314 -23.17 17.78 12.32
CA ARG A 314 -24.19 16.90 12.90
C ARG A 314 -23.63 15.96 13.98
N LEU A 315 -22.35 15.58 13.94
CA LEU A 315 -21.75 14.77 15.00
C LEU A 315 -21.65 15.51 16.34
N GLN A 316 -21.71 16.85 16.32
CA GLN A 316 -21.65 17.69 17.52
C GLN A 316 -23.05 18.04 18.06
N GLU A 317 -24.09 17.88 17.24
CA GLU A 317 -25.47 18.15 17.65
C GLU A 317 -26.09 16.96 18.40
N PRO A 318 -27.04 17.22 19.32
CA PRO A 318 -27.83 16.16 19.95
C PRO A 318 -28.56 15.34 18.89
N THR A 319 -28.46 14.02 18.99
CA THR A 319 -29.13 13.11 18.05
C THR A 319 -30.64 13.12 18.28
N SER A 320 -31.42 13.20 17.20
CA SER A 320 -32.86 12.95 17.29
C SER A 320 -33.13 11.48 17.62
N PHE A 321 -34.25 11.18 18.29
CA PHE A 321 -34.68 9.81 18.58
C PHE A 321 -34.70 8.91 17.32
N GLN A 322 -35.13 9.48 16.17
CA GLN A 322 -35.08 8.79 14.89
C GLN A 322 -33.66 8.42 14.47
N THR A 323 -32.71 9.35 14.62
CA THR A 323 -31.30 9.12 14.27
C THR A 323 -30.66 8.07 15.18
N GLU A 324 -30.97 8.09 16.48
CA GLU A 324 -30.50 7.07 17.43
C GLU A 324 -31.02 5.69 17.05
N THR A 325 -32.30 5.58 16.71
CA THR A 325 -32.92 4.33 16.25
C THR A 325 -32.23 3.82 14.98
N LEU A 326 -32.00 4.68 13.99
CA LEU A 326 -31.34 4.30 12.73
C LEU A 326 -29.87 3.87 12.91
N ARG A 327 -29.20 4.33 13.97
CA ARG A 327 -27.80 3.96 14.30
C ARG A 327 -27.71 2.79 15.28
N SER A 328 -28.84 2.26 15.74
CA SER A 328 -28.88 1.24 16.78
C SER A 328 -28.58 -0.15 16.24
N ASN A 329 -28.00 -1.01 17.07
CA ASN A 329 -27.74 -2.40 16.69
C ASN A 329 -29.05 -3.17 16.45
N GLU A 330 -30.13 -2.79 17.12
CA GLU A 330 -31.47 -3.37 16.90
C GLU A 330 -31.97 -3.10 15.49
N PHE A 331 -31.76 -1.90 14.96
CA PHE A 331 -32.14 -1.59 13.59
C PHE A 331 -31.28 -2.34 12.57
N VAL A 332 -29.97 -2.46 12.81
CA VAL A 332 -29.08 -3.29 11.99
C VAL A 332 -29.53 -4.75 11.99
N ALA A 333 -29.84 -5.31 13.16
CA ALA A 333 -30.35 -6.67 13.30
C ALA A 333 -31.69 -6.84 12.58
N PHE A 334 -32.61 -5.87 12.73
CA PHE A 334 -33.88 -5.83 12.00
C PHE A 334 -33.67 -5.83 10.48
N LEU A 335 -32.72 -5.05 9.95
CA LEU A 335 -32.41 -5.04 8.52
C LEU A 335 -31.83 -6.37 8.05
N GLN A 336 -30.94 -7.01 8.83
CA GLN A 336 -30.38 -8.32 8.48
C GLN A 336 -31.44 -9.43 8.50
N GLU A 337 -32.34 -9.41 9.49
CA GLU A 337 -33.47 -10.34 9.57
C GLU A 337 -34.51 -10.06 8.47
N SER A 338 -34.74 -8.80 8.13
CA SER A 338 -35.68 -8.40 7.07
C SER A 338 -35.13 -8.64 5.67
N ALA A 339 -33.82 -8.50 5.46
CA ALA A 339 -33.18 -8.80 4.18
C ALA A 339 -33.17 -10.30 3.88
N SER A 340 -33.02 -11.14 4.91
CA SER A 340 -33.17 -12.60 4.80
C SER A 340 -34.65 -13.00 4.62
N LYS A 341 -35.57 -12.26 5.24
CA LYS A 341 -37.01 -12.28 4.94
C LYS A 341 -37.35 -11.38 3.75
N THR A 342 -36.85 -11.75 2.57
CA THR A 342 -37.13 -11.23 1.21
C THR A 342 -38.60 -10.83 0.90
N ALA A 343 -39.55 -11.11 1.81
CA ALA A 343 -40.98 -10.87 1.72
C ALA A 343 -41.45 -9.45 2.12
N LEU A 344 -40.63 -8.61 2.76
CA LEU A 344 -41.11 -7.32 3.28
C LEU A 344 -41.19 -6.19 2.25
N ILE A 345 -40.56 -6.32 1.08
CA ILE A 345 -40.56 -5.28 0.05
C ILE A 345 -40.82 -5.94 -1.31
N GLU A 346 -42.06 -5.87 -1.80
CA GLU A 346 -42.28 -6.10 -3.23
C GLU A 346 -41.43 -5.08 -4.01
N PRO A 347 -40.62 -5.51 -4.99
CA PRO A 347 -39.80 -4.58 -5.75
C PRO A 347 -40.70 -3.57 -6.48
N SER A 348 -40.46 -2.29 -6.20
CA SER A 348 -41.10 -1.19 -6.92
C SER A 348 -40.34 -0.95 -8.23
N PHE A 349 -41.02 -1.13 -9.37
CA PHE A 349 -40.43 -0.96 -10.69
C PHE A 349 -40.69 0.45 -11.25
N HIS A 350 -39.70 0.98 -11.97
CA HIS A 350 -39.82 2.20 -12.75
C HIS A 350 -40.02 1.87 -14.23
N SER A 351 -40.78 2.69 -14.95
CA SER A 351 -40.95 2.55 -16.40
C SER A 351 -39.63 2.83 -17.13
N ILE A 352 -39.35 2.06 -18.18
CA ILE A 352 -38.17 2.26 -19.03
C ILE A 352 -38.49 3.30 -20.10
N LEU A 353 -37.72 4.38 -20.13
CA LEU A 353 -37.91 5.54 -21.00
C LEU A 353 -36.83 5.58 -22.09
N ARG A 354 -37.21 5.91 -23.33
CA ARG A 354 -36.28 6.26 -24.42
C ARG A 354 -36.66 7.62 -24.98
N LYS A 355 -35.74 8.59 -24.90
CA LYS A 355 -36.00 10.00 -25.29
C LYS A 355 -37.28 10.57 -24.65
N GLY A 356 -37.52 10.26 -23.37
CA GLY A 356 -38.69 10.73 -22.62
C GLY A 356 -40.01 10.01 -22.91
N LYS A 357 -40.03 9.02 -23.82
CA LYS A 357 -41.22 8.18 -24.09
C LYS A 357 -41.10 6.84 -23.38
N VAL A 358 -42.19 6.39 -22.76
CA VAL A 358 -42.27 5.05 -22.13
C VAL A 358 -42.18 3.98 -23.21
N VAL A 359 -41.15 3.14 -23.15
CA VAL A 359 -40.96 1.97 -24.01
C VAL A 359 -41.50 0.73 -23.32
N ILE A 360 -41.25 0.59 -22.02
CA ILE A 360 -41.77 -0.49 -21.20
C ILE A 360 -42.38 0.12 -19.94
N ALA A 361 -43.68 -0.08 -19.76
CA ALA A 361 -44.39 0.41 -18.58
C ALA A 361 -44.03 -0.43 -17.35
N LYS A 362 -43.99 0.21 -16.16
CA LYS A 362 -43.69 -0.45 -14.89
C LYS A 362 -44.61 -1.65 -14.61
N GLU A 363 -45.87 -1.57 -15.03
CA GLU A 363 -46.87 -2.64 -14.86
C GLU A 363 -46.49 -3.89 -15.67
N LYS A 364 -45.91 -3.69 -16.86
CA LYS A 364 -45.41 -4.78 -17.68
C LYS A 364 -44.20 -5.46 -17.04
N ILE A 365 -43.28 -4.67 -16.48
CA ILE A 365 -42.12 -5.21 -15.73
C ILE A 365 -42.59 -6.00 -14.51
N GLN A 366 -43.57 -5.49 -13.78
CA GLN A 366 -44.12 -6.14 -12.60
C GLN A 366 -44.83 -7.46 -12.94
N SER A 367 -45.60 -7.51 -14.03
CA SER A 367 -46.23 -8.76 -14.49
C SER A 367 -45.20 -9.81 -14.93
N ILE A 368 -44.12 -9.38 -15.61
CA ILE A 368 -43.00 -10.28 -15.96
C ILE A 368 -42.33 -10.82 -14.69
N TYR A 369 -42.06 -9.96 -13.70
CA TYR A 369 -41.50 -10.36 -12.41
C TYR A 369 -42.42 -11.37 -11.69
N GLN A 370 -43.72 -11.10 -11.63
CA GLN A 370 -44.72 -11.98 -11.02
C GLN A 370 -44.81 -13.34 -11.71
N SER A 371 -44.71 -13.38 -13.05
CA SER A 371 -44.72 -14.63 -13.83
C SER A 371 -43.40 -15.43 -13.79
N THR A 372 -42.34 -14.84 -13.22
CA THR A 372 -41.03 -15.51 -13.06
C THR A 372 -41.09 -16.43 -11.83
N PRO A 373 -40.54 -17.66 -11.89
CA PRO A 373 -40.54 -18.60 -10.77
C PRO A 373 -40.06 -17.98 -9.46
N GLN A 374 -40.59 -18.46 -8.32
CA GLN A 374 -40.12 -18.02 -6.99
C GLN A 374 -38.69 -18.53 -6.73
N LEU A 375 -37.73 -17.70 -7.11
CA LEU A 375 -36.32 -17.79 -6.77
C LEU A 375 -35.98 -16.72 -5.72
N PRO A 376 -34.81 -16.78 -5.07
CA PRO A 376 -34.26 -15.66 -4.32
C PRO A 376 -34.34 -14.36 -5.16
N MET A 377 -34.65 -13.23 -4.51
CA MET A 377 -34.99 -11.98 -5.21
C MET A 377 -33.94 -11.55 -6.24
N ILE A 378 -32.65 -11.72 -5.95
CA ILE A 378 -31.55 -11.37 -6.88
C ILE A 378 -31.65 -12.20 -8.17
N GLU A 379 -31.81 -13.52 -8.05
CA GLU A 379 -31.95 -14.42 -9.20
C GLU A 379 -33.23 -14.14 -9.99
N ARG A 380 -34.33 -13.86 -9.28
CA ARG A 380 -35.61 -13.50 -9.90
C ARG A 380 -35.53 -12.17 -10.67
N LEU A 381 -34.83 -11.17 -10.12
CA LEU A 381 -34.55 -9.91 -10.80
C LEU A 381 -33.65 -10.12 -12.03
N GLN A 382 -32.63 -10.97 -11.95
CA GLN A 382 -31.79 -11.32 -13.11
C GLN A 382 -32.58 -12.05 -14.21
N ALA A 383 -33.46 -12.98 -13.85
CA ALA A 383 -34.34 -13.66 -14.80
C ALA A 383 -35.33 -12.68 -15.46
N THR A 384 -35.89 -11.75 -14.68
CA THR A 384 -36.74 -10.67 -15.18
C THR A 384 -35.99 -9.78 -16.17
N LYS A 385 -34.74 -9.40 -15.85
CA LYS A 385 -33.84 -8.65 -16.75
C LYS A 385 -33.61 -9.40 -18.06
N LYS A 386 -33.30 -10.70 -18.01
CA LYS A 386 -33.07 -11.52 -19.22
C LYS A 386 -34.32 -11.59 -20.10
N ARG A 387 -35.50 -11.71 -19.51
CA ARG A 387 -36.77 -11.71 -20.24
C ARG A 387 -37.08 -10.36 -20.89
N LEU A 388 -36.82 -9.26 -20.18
CA LEU A 388 -36.97 -7.91 -20.72
C LEU A 388 -36.03 -7.65 -21.91
N ILE A 389 -34.80 -8.17 -21.86
CA ILE A 389 -33.84 -8.07 -22.99
C ILE A 389 -34.35 -8.84 -24.21
N ASN A 390 -34.96 -10.01 -24.04
CA ASN A 390 -35.51 -10.80 -25.15
C ASN A 390 -36.78 -10.20 -25.77
N GLU A 391 -37.50 -9.33 -25.03
CA GLU A 391 -38.66 -8.61 -25.55
C GLU A 391 -38.31 -7.26 -26.21
N TRP A 392 -37.03 -6.88 -26.17
CA TRP A 392 -36.50 -5.66 -26.78
C TRP A 392 -35.88 -5.97 -28.14
#